data_AF-A0A183NHL0-F1
#
_entry.id   AF-A0A183NHL0-F1
#
_cell.length_a   1.000
_cell.length_b   1.000
_cell.length_c   1.000
_cell.angle_alpha   90.00
_cell.angle_beta   90.00
_cell.angle_gamma   90.00
#
_symmetry.space_group_name_H-M   'P 1'
#
loop_
_entity.id
_entity.type
_entity.pdbx_description
1 polymer ?
#
loop_
_entity_poly.entity_id
_entity_poly.type
_entity_poly.pdbx_seq_one_letter_code
_entity_poly.pdbx_strand_id
1 'polypeptide(L)'
;MLDKLQQAIKDYPPEEQPQRFGNKAFRRWFTWLQENAIEISSTIFHDHGTTDFTDPPMLYTEAVDEVSGYLVESFGNSTRIDYGTGHELAFLAFLTCLFKLNILKAQTDSGASTINDLLAVGLVVMPKYLVLVRLLQTTYRMEPAGSHGVWCLDDFQFVPFIWGSSQLIGNWLLFF
;
A
#
# COMPACT_ATOMS: atom_id res chain seq x y z
N MET A 1 -2.19 10.31 -4.08
CA MET A 1 -1.04 9.38 -4.22
C MET A 1 -1.39 8.09 -4.97
N LEU A 2 -2.24 7.18 -4.42
CA LEU A 2 -2.52 5.87 -5.06
C LEU A 2 -3.04 5.97 -6.50
N ASP A 3 -3.85 6.99 -6.81
CA ASP A 3 -4.34 7.23 -8.18
C ASP A 3 -3.19 7.60 -9.15
N LYS A 4 -2.12 8.28 -8.68
CA LYS A 4 -0.90 8.58 -9.47
C LYS A 4 -0.16 7.27 -9.81
N LEU A 5 -0.02 6.38 -8.84
CA LEU A 5 0.59 5.05 -9.04
C LEU A 5 -0.23 4.19 -10.03
N GLN A 6 -1.55 4.22 -9.90
CA GLN A 6 -2.45 3.51 -10.81
C GLN A 6 -2.39 4.07 -12.23
N GLN A 7 -2.35 5.38 -12.38
CA GLN A 7 -2.23 6.03 -13.69
C GLN A 7 -0.91 5.67 -14.36
N ALA A 8 0.20 5.62 -13.62
CA ALA A 8 1.51 5.24 -14.15
C ALA A 8 1.50 3.83 -14.76
N ILE A 9 0.65 2.90 -14.31
CA ILE A 9 0.53 1.57 -14.95
C ILE A 9 0.15 1.69 -16.44
N LYS A 10 -0.63 2.70 -16.81
CA LYS A 10 -1.01 2.95 -18.21
C LYS A 10 0.18 3.43 -19.05
N ASP A 11 1.13 4.12 -18.43
CA ASP A 11 2.33 4.63 -19.10
C ASP A 11 3.39 3.54 -19.31
N TYR A 12 3.27 2.42 -18.58
CA TYR A 12 4.14 1.24 -18.67
C TYR A 12 3.35 -0.01 -19.08
N PRO A 13 2.80 -0.08 -20.30
CA PRO A 13 2.00 -1.22 -20.73
C PRO A 13 2.83 -2.53 -20.76
N PRO A 14 2.18 -3.69 -20.57
CA PRO A 14 2.85 -4.99 -20.60
C PRO A 14 3.48 -5.25 -21.97
N GLU A 15 4.70 -5.79 -21.96
CA GLU A 15 5.43 -6.13 -23.19
C GLU A 15 5.06 -7.53 -23.68
N GLU A 16 5.10 -7.74 -25.00
CA GLU A 16 5.04 -9.09 -25.55
C GLU A 16 6.33 -9.83 -25.21
N GLN A 17 6.18 -10.96 -24.51
CA GLN A 17 7.30 -11.79 -24.11
C GLN A 17 6.94 -13.28 -24.23
N PRO A 18 7.93 -14.14 -24.54
CA PRO A 18 7.69 -15.58 -24.64
C PRO A 18 7.37 -16.22 -23.28
N GLN A 19 7.77 -15.56 -22.18
CA GLN A 19 7.58 -16.07 -20.82
C GLN A 19 6.15 -15.78 -20.32
N ARG A 20 5.51 -16.83 -19.79
CA ARG A 20 4.10 -16.78 -19.38
C ARG A 20 3.85 -15.90 -18.14
N PHE A 21 4.78 -15.91 -17.19
CA PHE A 21 4.73 -15.19 -15.91
C PHE A 21 5.79 -14.10 -15.84
N GLY A 22 5.58 -13.11 -14.97
CA GLY A 22 6.54 -12.03 -14.70
C GLY A 22 6.83 -11.16 -15.91
N ASN A 23 5.94 -10.22 -16.23
CA ASN A 23 6.15 -9.28 -17.33
C ASN A 23 7.25 -8.27 -16.99
N LYS A 24 8.27 -8.17 -17.83
CA LYS A 24 9.42 -7.28 -17.62
C LYS A 24 9.04 -5.79 -17.55
N ALA A 25 7.91 -5.38 -18.12
CA ALA A 25 7.41 -4.01 -18.01
C ALA A 25 7.19 -3.58 -16.55
N PHE A 26 6.91 -4.53 -15.63
CA PHE A 26 6.85 -4.24 -14.20
C PHE A 26 8.12 -3.59 -13.68
N ARG A 27 9.29 -4.00 -14.18
CA ARG A 27 10.57 -3.41 -13.76
C ARG A 27 10.64 -1.93 -14.08
N ARG A 28 10.13 -1.52 -15.25
CA ARG A 28 10.08 -0.12 -15.67
C ARG A 28 9.15 0.69 -14.76
N TRP A 29 7.96 0.15 -14.49
CA TRP A 29 7.02 0.77 -13.55
C TRP A 29 7.60 0.86 -12.12
N PHE A 30 8.29 -0.18 -11.66
CA PHE A 30 8.90 -0.23 -10.33
C PHE A 30 10.09 0.74 -10.22
N THR A 31 10.94 0.85 -11.25
CA THR A 31 12.00 1.86 -11.29
C THR A 31 11.42 3.27 -11.24
N TRP A 32 10.35 3.54 -11.98
CA TRP A 32 9.65 4.83 -11.88
C TRP A 32 9.13 5.08 -10.46
N LEU A 33 8.54 4.07 -9.81
CA LEU A 33 8.12 4.18 -8.41
C LEU A 33 9.29 4.53 -7.50
N GLN A 34 10.44 3.87 -7.64
CA GLN A 34 11.64 4.16 -6.84
C GLN A 34 12.12 5.61 -7.03
N GLU A 35 12.16 6.09 -8.27
CA GLU A 35 12.57 7.46 -8.60
C GLU A 35 11.59 8.52 -8.07
N ASN A 36 10.30 8.19 -7.96
CA ASN A 36 9.24 9.12 -7.56
C ASN A 36 8.81 8.97 -6.10
N ALA A 37 9.27 7.95 -5.37
CA ALA A 37 8.79 7.63 -4.02
C ALA A 37 9.06 8.76 -3.01
N ILE A 38 10.23 9.40 -3.09
CA ILE A 38 10.60 10.54 -2.25
C ILE A 38 9.70 11.74 -2.54
N GLU A 39 9.49 12.10 -3.81
CA GLU A 39 8.60 13.20 -4.21
C GLU A 39 7.16 12.94 -3.76
N ILE A 40 6.67 11.71 -3.96
CA ILE A 40 5.33 11.30 -3.55
C ILE A 40 5.15 11.41 -2.04
N SER A 41 6.13 10.92 -1.26
CA SER A 41 6.10 10.96 0.20
C SER A 41 6.18 12.40 0.73
N SER A 42 7.07 13.21 0.16
CA SER A 42 7.18 14.65 0.43
C SER A 42 5.87 15.38 0.15
N THR A 43 5.20 15.08 -0.96
CA THR A 43 3.89 15.66 -1.31
C THR A 43 2.84 15.34 -0.25
N ILE A 44 2.78 14.10 0.25
CA ILE A 44 1.86 13.70 1.32
C ILE A 44 2.11 14.56 2.58
N PHE A 45 3.36 14.79 2.93
CA PHE A 45 3.74 15.53 4.14
C PHE A 45 3.34 17.00 4.02
N HIS A 46 3.62 17.61 2.85
CA HIS A 46 3.24 19.00 2.56
C HIS A 46 1.73 19.21 2.49
N ASP A 47 0.97 18.31 1.84
CA ASP A 47 -0.49 18.40 1.74
C ASP A 47 -1.16 18.35 3.11
N HIS A 48 -0.55 17.65 4.08
CA HIS A 48 -1.03 17.54 5.47
C HIS A 48 -0.42 18.60 6.40
N GLY A 49 0.44 19.49 5.90
CA GLY A 49 1.04 20.59 6.68
C GLY A 49 2.05 20.14 7.74
N THR A 50 2.62 18.94 7.61
CA THR A 50 3.56 18.38 8.59
C THR A 50 4.97 18.34 8.02
N THR A 51 5.76 19.38 8.31
CA THR A 51 7.17 19.46 7.89
C THR A 51 8.15 19.54 9.06
N ASP A 52 7.65 19.63 10.29
CA ASP A 52 8.44 19.73 11.50
C ASP A 52 8.11 18.56 12.43
N PHE A 53 9.10 17.70 12.68
CA PHE A 53 8.95 16.49 13.49
C PHE A 53 9.63 16.74 14.84
N THR A 54 8.90 17.40 15.74
CA THR A 54 9.35 17.68 17.11
C THR A 54 9.07 16.51 18.05
N ASP A 55 8.06 15.70 17.75
CA ASP A 55 7.69 14.50 18.49
C ASP A 55 7.10 13.43 17.54
N PRO A 56 7.85 12.35 17.22
CA PRO A 56 9.22 12.08 17.65
C PRO A 56 10.24 13.03 16.99
N PRO A 57 11.35 13.37 17.65
CA PRO A 57 12.39 14.22 17.07
C PRO A 57 13.10 13.49 15.92
N MET A 58 12.93 13.99 14.70
CA MET A 58 13.52 13.41 13.49
C MET A 58 13.75 14.49 12.42
N LEU A 59 14.76 14.34 11.57
CA LEU A 59 14.92 15.24 10.44
C LEU A 59 13.87 14.95 9.37
N TYR A 60 13.36 16.00 8.71
CA TYR A 60 12.40 15.85 7.61
C TYR A 60 12.87 14.87 6.54
N THR A 61 14.15 14.94 6.18
CA THR A 61 14.75 14.06 5.18
C THR A 61 14.79 12.60 5.61
N GLU A 62 15.01 12.31 6.90
CA GLU A 62 15.01 10.95 7.45
C GLU A 62 13.59 10.37 7.45
N ALA A 63 12.61 11.17 7.86
CA ALA A 63 11.20 10.76 7.86
C ALA A 63 10.69 10.46 6.45
N VAL A 64 11.04 11.30 5.46
CA VAL A 64 10.68 11.08 4.06
C VAL A 64 11.39 9.85 3.50
N ASP A 65 12.68 9.66 3.79
CA ASP A 65 13.44 8.50 3.33
C ASP A 65 12.85 7.19 3.88
N GLU A 66 12.58 7.12 5.19
CA GLU A 66 11.98 5.95 5.83
C GLU A 66 10.58 5.64 5.26
N VAL A 67 9.71 6.65 5.17
CA VAL A 67 8.35 6.47 4.63
C VAL A 67 8.39 6.06 3.15
N SER A 68 9.28 6.65 2.36
CA SER A 68 9.44 6.29 0.94
C SER A 68 9.94 4.87 0.76
N GLY A 69 10.82 4.39 1.65
CA GLY A 69 11.32 3.01 1.65
C GLY A 69 10.18 2.00 1.83
N TYR A 70 9.33 2.18 2.85
CA TYR A 70 8.17 1.32 3.05
C TYR A 70 7.18 1.40 1.88
N LEU A 71 6.99 2.59 1.29
CA LEU A 71 6.13 2.76 0.12
C LEU A 71 6.64 1.96 -1.08
N VAL A 72 7.95 1.97 -1.36
CA VAL A 72 8.54 1.21 -2.47
C VAL A 72 8.36 -0.30 -2.25
N GLU A 73 8.63 -0.78 -1.04
CA GLU A 73 8.50 -2.20 -0.69
C GLU A 73 7.04 -2.70 -0.65
N SER A 74 6.06 -1.80 -0.77
CA SER A 74 4.63 -2.13 -0.70
C SER A 74 4.06 -2.82 -1.94
N PHE A 75 4.77 -2.84 -3.07
CA PHE A 75 4.20 -3.19 -4.39
C PHE A 75 4.85 -4.39 -5.08
N GLY A 76 5.75 -5.12 -4.42
CA GLY A 76 6.37 -6.33 -4.96
C GLY A 76 7.88 -6.22 -5.13
N ASN A 77 8.48 -7.21 -5.77
CA ASN A 77 9.92 -7.25 -6.04
C ASN A 77 10.21 -7.14 -7.54
N SER A 78 11.02 -6.15 -7.96
CA SER A 78 11.36 -5.93 -9.38
C SER A 78 12.16 -7.09 -10.02
N THR A 79 13.03 -7.75 -9.25
CA THR A 79 13.88 -8.83 -9.77
C THR A 79 13.05 -10.09 -10.03
N ARG A 80 12.29 -10.52 -9.02
CA ARG A 80 11.46 -11.73 -9.06
C ARG A 80 10.11 -11.52 -9.74
N ILE A 81 9.66 -10.29 -9.86
CA ILE A 81 8.33 -9.90 -10.40
C ILE A 81 7.23 -10.65 -9.64
N ASP A 82 7.36 -10.64 -8.31
CA ASP A 82 6.45 -11.28 -7.39
C ASP A 82 5.83 -10.28 -6.41
N TYR A 83 4.70 -10.65 -5.84
CA TYR A 83 4.00 -9.91 -4.80
C TYR A 83 3.45 -10.91 -3.78
N GLY A 84 3.37 -10.53 -2.51
CA GLY A 84 2.76 -11.38 -1.47
C GLY A 84 2.51 -10.60 -0.19
N THR A 85 2.17 -11.32 0.87
CA THR A 85 1.75 -10.75 2.17
C THR A 85 2.85 -9.92 2.85
N GLY A 86 4.12 -10.19 2.57
CA GLY A 86 5.22 -9.34 3.05
C GLY A 86 5.18 -7.92 2.48
N HIS A 87 4.78 -7.77 1.22
CA HIS A 87 4.61 -6.46 0.57
C HIS A 87 3.33 -5.76 1.06
N GLU A 88 2.26 -6.52 1.30
CA GLU A 88 1.07 -6.02 1.99
C GLU A 88 1.42 -5.48 3.40
N LEU A 89 2.26 -6.21 4.14
CA LEU A 89 2.72 -5.78 5.45
C LEU A 89 3.58 -4.51 5.37
N ALA A 90 4.42 -4.37 4.34
CA ALA A 90 5.18 -3.13 4.11
C ALA A 90 4.24 -1.93 3.88
N PHE A 91 3.10 -2.13 3.21
CA PHE A 91 2.09 -1.07 3.06
C PHE A 91 1.43 -0.69 4.39
N LEU A 92 1.17 -1.67 5.26
CA LEU A 92 0.70 -1.39 6.61
C LEU A 92 1.75 -0.67 7.45
N ALA A 93 3.03 -1.01 7.29
CA ALA A 93 4.13 -0.30 7.94
C ALA A 93 4.21 1.15 7.46
N PHE A 94 4.08 1.39 6.15
CA PHE A 94 3.96 2.73 5.56
C PHE A 94 2.82 3.54 6.21
N LEU A 95 1.61 2.96 6.29
CA LEU A 95 0.47 3.63 6.94
C LEU A 95 0.73 3.88 8.44
N THR A 96 1.37 2.94 9.12
CA THR A 96 1.73 3.08 10.54
C THR A 96 2.72 4.22 10.75
N CYS A 97 3.69 4.40 9.85
CA CYS A 97 4.60 5.55 9.89
C CYS A 97 3.83 6.87 9.74
N LEU A 98 2.85 6.94 8.83
CA LEU A 98 2.01 8.15 8.70
C LEU A 98 1.22 8.46 9.98
N PHE A 99 0.73 7.45 10.71
CA PHE A 99 0.11 7.65 12.02
C PHE A 99 1.11 8.12 13.08
N LYS A 100 2.30 7.51 13.14
CA LYS A 100 3.36 7.87 14.10
C LYS A 100 3.89 9.28 13.87
N LEU A 101 3.94 9.73 12.63
CA LEU A 101 4.33 11.08 12.24
C LEU A 101 3.18 12.10 12.36
N ASN A 102 2.02 11.71 12.91
CA ASN A 102 0.82 12.54 13.07
C ASN A 102 0.25 13.12 11.77
N ILE A 103 0.63 12.56 10.61
CA ILE A 103 0.05 12.91 9.30
C ILE A 103 -1.38 12.36 9.20
N LEU A 104 -1.55 11.10 9.62
CA LEU A 104 -2.85 10.49 9.88
C LEU A 104 -3.12 10.50 11.38
N LYS A 105 -4.36 10.78 11.77
CA LYS A 105 -4.74 10.92 13.18
C LYS A 105 -5.58 9.74 13.62
N ALA A 106 -5.01 8.93 14.52
CA ALA A 106 -5.78 7.99 15.32
C ALA A 106 -6.48 8.79 16.42
N GLN A 107 -7.82 8.83 16.35
CA GLN A 107 -8.76 9.44 17.32
C GLN A 107 -8.11 10.35 18.39
N THR A 108 -8.15 11.67 18.21
CA THR A 108 -7.75 12.62 19.26
C THR A 108 -8.87 12.78 20.29
N ASP A 109 -8.54 12.69 21.58
CA ASP A 109 -9.49 12.78 22.68
C ASP A 109 -10.28 14.11 22.70
N SER A 110 -11.57 13.97 23.05
CA SER A 110 -12.41 14.99 23.70
C SER A 110 -12.93 16.19 22.86
N GLY A 111 -13.66 15.95 21.77
CA GLY A 111 -14.52 16.97 21.16
C GLY A 111 -15.44 16.43 20.07
N ALA A 112 -16.64 16.99 19.91
CA ALA A 112 -17.71 16.51 19.03
C ALA A 112 -17.40 16.49 17.50
N SER A 113 -16.16 16.80 17.10
CA SER A 113 -15.67 16.73 15.72
C SER A 113 -14.32 16.01 15.68
N THR A 114 -14.28 14.78 16.21
CA THR A 114 -13.07 13.95 16.19
C THR A 114 -12.78 13.48 14.75
N ILE A 115 -11.67 13.94 14.19
CA ILE A 115 -11.12 13.37 12.94
C ILE A 115 -10.55 11.99 13.31
N ASN A 116 -11.08 10.94 12.69
CA ASN A 116 -10.60 9.58 12.87
C ASN A 116 -10.24 8.97 11.51
N ASP A 117 -8.96 9.06 11.18
CA ASP A 117 -8.46 8.57 9.89
C ASP A 117 -8.37 7.04 9.85
N LEU A 118 -8.51 6.33 10.99
CA LEU A 118 -8.48 4.86 11.01
C LEU A 118 -9.60 4.25 10.15
N LEU A 119 -10.81 4.83 10.22
CA LEU A 119 -11.93 4.38 9.40
C LEU A 119 -11.68 4.68 7.91
N ALA A 120 -11.13 5.85 7.59
CA ALA A 120 -10.77 6.20 6.22
C ALA A 120 -9.69 5.28 5.66
N VAL A 121 -8.71 4.88 6.47
CA VAL A 121 -7.69 3.90 6.08
C VAL A 121 -8.33 2.56 5.74
N GLY A 122 -9.20 2.04 6.61
CA GLY A 122 -9.86 0.75 6.38
C GLY A 122 -10.87 0.76 5.22
N LEU A 123 -11.64 1.84 5.05
CA LEU A 123 -12.77 1.90 4.11
C LEU A 123 -12.46 2.58 2.77
N VAL A 124 -11.39 3.37 2.70
CA VAL A 124 -11.04 4.15 1.50
C VAL A 124 -9.65 3.79 0.99
N VAL A 125 -8.64 3.89 1.85
CA VAL A 125 -7.24 3.69 1.44
C VAL A 125 -6.97 2.23 1.10
N MET A 126 -7.39 1.30 1.96
CA MET A 126 -7.15 -0.13 1.76
C MET A 126 -7.87 -0.69 0.53
N PRO A 127 -9.16 -0.40 0.27
CA PRO A 127 -9.80 -0.82 -0.98
C PRO A 127 -9.11 -0.25 -2.23
N LYS A 128 -8.65 1.01 -2.20
CA LYS A 128 -7.88 1.59 -3.31
C LYS A 128 -6.53 0.90 -3.51
N TYR A 129 -5.81 0.60 -2.43
CA TYR A 129 -4.58 -0.18 -2.48
C TYR A 129 -4.82 -1.56 -3.11
N LEU A 130 -5.88 -2.26 -2.68
CA LEU A 130 -6.24 -3.57 -3.22
C LEU A 130 -6.55 -3.53 -4.73
N VAL A 131 -7.28 -2.51 -5.19
CA VAL A 131 -7.53 -2.32 -6.63
C VAL A 131 -6.22 -2.13 -7.38
N LEU A 132 -5.31 -1.32 -6.85
CA LEU A 132 -3.99 -1.07 -7.45
C LEU A 132 -3.14 -2.34 -7.53
N VAL A 133 -2.96 -3.07 -6.42
CA VAL A 133 -2.13 -4.29 -6.42
C VAL A 133 -2.73 -5.40 -7.27
N ARG A 134 -4.06 -5.55 -7.30
CA ARG A 134 -4.73 -6.49 -8.23
C ARG A 134 -4.48 -6.12 -9.68
N LEU A 135 -4.52 -4.82 -10.01
CA LEU A 135 -4.20 -4.36 -11.35
C LEU A 135 -2.75 -4.66 -11.73
N LEU A 136 -1.79 -4.46 -10.82
CA LEU A 136 -0.38 -4.83 -11.02
C LEU A 136 -0.22 -6.33 -11.25
N GLN A 137 -0.82 -7.15 -10.37
CA GLN A 137 -0.79 -8.61 -10.45
C GLN A 137 -1.31 -9.11 -11.80
N THR A 138 -2.45 -8.61 -12.27
CA THR A 138 -3.05 -9.04 -13.54
C THR A 138 -2.33 -8.48 -14.76
N THR A 139 -1.93 -7.20 -14.72
CA THR A 139 -1.31 -6.52 -15.87
C THR A 139 0.08 -7.08 -16.15
N TYR A 140 0.87 -7.27 -15.11
CA TYR A 140 2.24 -7.76 -15.23
C TYR A 140 2.38 -9.25 -14.96
N ARG A 141 1.28 -9.97 -14.72
CA ARG A 141 1.27 -11.43 -14.47
C ARG A 141 2.26 -11.81 -13.36
N MET A 142 2.20 -11.07 -12.26
CA MET A 142 3.12 -11.23 -11.13
C MET A 142 2.95 -12.61 -10.48
N GLU A 143 4.04 -13.16 -9.97
CA GLU A 143 4.02 -14.43 -9.26
C GLU A 143 3.67 -14.24 -7.78
N PRO A 144 3.01 -15.21 -7.12
CA PRO A 144 2.84 -15.21 -5.67
C PRO A 144 4.18 -15.32 -4.95
N ALA A 145 4.51 -14.35 -4.10
CA ALA A 145 5.72 -14.36 -3.28
C ALA A 145 5.50 -15.25 -2.06
N GLY A 146 6.06 -16.45 -2.10
CA GLY A 146 5.91 -17.46 -1.04
C GLY A 146 4.63 -18.25 -1.18
N SER A 147 4.65 -19.31 -2.01
CA SER A 147 3.52 -20.23 -2.10
C SER A 147 3.50 -21.15 -0.87
N HIS A 148 2.54 -21.01 0.04
CA HIS A 148 2.29 -22.05 1.08
C HIS A 148 1.44 -23.23 0.57
N GLY A 149 1.24 -23.33 -0.75
CA GLY A 149 0.54 -24.44 -1.41
C GLY A 149 -0.98 -24.35 -1.29
N VAL A 150 -1.66 -25.49 -1.43
CA VAL A 150 -3.14 -25.59 -1.50
C VAL A 150 -3.85 -25.15 -0.21
N TRP A 151 -3.12 -24.97 0.89
CA TRP A 151 -3.67 -24.61 2.20
C TRP A 151 -3.53 -23.11 2.52
N CYS A 152 -3.07 -22.28 1.57
CA CYS A 152 -3.10 -20.82 1.70
C CYS A 152 -4.54 -20.30 1.74
N LEU A 153 -4.75 -19.23 2.50
CA LEU A 153 -5.99 -18.47 2.45
C LEU A 153 -6.18 -17.77 1.09
N ASP A 154 -5.10 -17.16 0.59
CA ASP A 154 -5.01 -16.47 -0.70
C ASP A 154 -3.53 -16.42 -1.12
N ASP A 155 -3.28 -16.26 -2.42
CA ASP A 155 -1.94 -16.25 -2.99
C ASP A 155 -1.18 -14.93 -2.71
N PHE A 156 -1.88 -13.83 -2.44
CA PHE A 156 -1.30 -12.49 -2.40
C PHE A 156 -1.61 -11.71 -1.12
N GLN A 157 -2.83 -11.78 -0.59
CA GLN A 157 -3.35 -10.89 0.45
C GLN A 157 -3.74 -11.66 1.71
N PHE A 158 -3.65 -11.01 2.87
CA PHE A 158 -4.13 -11.57 4.14
C PHE A 158 -5.00 -10.57 4.92
N VAL A 159 -4.58 -9.31 4.97
CA VAL A 159 -5.21 -8.25 5.78
C VAL A 159 -6.68 -7.98 5.40
N PRO A 160 -7.10 -7.98 4.12
CA PRO A 160 -8.49 -7.78 3.72
C PRO A 160 -9.45 -8.80 4.34
N PHE A 161 -8.98 -10.03 4.60
CA PHE A 161 -9.80 -11.05 5.25
C PHE A 161 -10.00 -10.75 6.74
N ILE A 162 -8.99 -10.21 7.42
CA ILE A 162 -9.10 -9.78 8.82
C ILE A 162 -10.06 -8.59 8.94
N TRP A 163 -9.84 -7.53 8.16
CA TRP A 163 -10.66 -6.33 8.24
C TRP A 163 -12.07 -6.57 7.66
N GLY A 164 -12.18 -7.34 6.59
CA GLY A 164 -13.46 -7.72 6.00
C GLY A 164 -14.30 -8.59 6.93
N SER A 165 -13.71 -9.58 7.61
CA SER A 165 -14.45 -10.35 8.63
C SER A 165 -14.89 -9.49 9.81
N SER A 166 -14.07 -8.53 10.23
CA SER A 166 -14.42 -7.56 11.28
C SER A 166 -15.61 -6.69 10.88
N GLN A 167 -15.72 -6.29 9.60
CA GLN A 167 -16.86 -5.53 9.06
C GLN A 167 -18.18 -6.33 9.05
N LEU A 168 -18.10 -7.66 9.01
CA LEU A 168 -19.28 -8.53 8.98
C LEU A 168 -19.80 -8.91 10.38
N ILE A 169 -19.10 -8.53 11.45
CA ILE A 169 -19.56 -8.78 12.83
C ILE A 169 -20.91 -8.09 13.05
N GLY A 170 -21.87 -8.84 13.61
CA GLY A 170 -23.22 -8.33 13.88
C GLY A 170 -24.16 -8.34 12.66
N ASN A 171 -23.74 -8.91 11.53
CA ASN A 171 -24.62 -9.12 10.38
C ASN A 171 -25.43 -10.42 10.54
N TRP A 172 -26.70 -10.28 10.93
CA TRP A 172 -27.62 -11.41 11.16
C TRP A 172 -28.15 -12.06 9.88
N LEU A 173 -27.90 -11.49 8.69
CA LEU A 173 -28.40 -11.99 7.40
C LEU A 173 -27.49 -13.04 6.74
N LEU A 174 -26.37 -13.41 7.37
CA LEU A 174 -25.39 -14.38 6.83
C LEU A 174 -25.60 -15.83 7.30
N PHE A 175 -26.62 -16.09 8.12
CA PHE A 175 -27.04 -17.45 8.47
C PHE A 175 -28.41 -17.72 7.83
N PHE A 176 -28.39 -18.44 6.70
CA PHE A 176 -29.54 -19.16 6.15
C PHE A 176 -29.49 -20.62 6.59
#